data_AF-A0A7M5U3N2-F1
#
_entry.id   AF-A0A7M5U3N2-F1
#
_cell.length_a   1.000
_cell.length_b   1.000
_cell.length_c   1.000
_cell.angle_alpha   90.00
_cell.angle_beta   90.00
_cell.angle_gamma   90.00
#
_symmetry.space_group_name_H-M   'P 1'
#
loop_
_entity.id
_entity.type
_entity.pdbx_description
1 polymer ?
#
loop_
_entity_poly.entity_id
_entity_poly.type
_entity_poly.pdbx_seq_one_letter_code
_entity_poly.pdbx_strand_id
1 'polypeptide(L)'
;MKVYARCVWHEGNDQLEEEETLLGTWVDEKNHTIRWPTRVNVLRALREMRDPEPHWKTFTLIKVKLWSKVKTPLSGKSASRIPTDNERNVTHSPAGSSSWLLSKPNKSKFPLQEANYQYRTISLLVEILETLKKMSTGMDVEGDEDVQVCGSFEELDEFESILSQNTHRKKILKNLSKIGGQQFEENTRNVMRKLMSNGLMSQMNKDGQRGKRRFLDFERVVELIKDAVLINFPPSSDGTPKVTGAQVEKYMGMVLKRAPDRKGGAGRPEKVDFEKENVSDQNTSDQNADSEVKKVVFDESEE
;
A
#
# COMPACT_ATOMS: atom_id res chain seq x y z
N MET A 1 40.42 6.36 -9.39
CA MET A 1 39.83 5.93 -8.11
C MET A 1 38.59 6.78 -7.88
N LYS A 2 37.40 6.17 -7.72
CA LYS A 2 36.15 6.94 -7.59
C LYS A 2 36.02 7.50 -6.17
N VAL A 3 35.52 8.72 -6.06
CA VAL A 3 35.39 9.46 -4.79
C VAL A 3 33.94 9.87 -4.64
N TYR A 4 33.45 9.86 -3.41
CA TYR A 4 32.14 10.34 -3.01
C TYR A 4 32.29 11.65 -2.26
N ALA A 5 31.35 12.56 -2.44
CA ALA A 5 31.31 13.84 -1.77
C ALA A 5 30.00 13.96 -1.00
N ARG A 6 30.09 14.38 0.26
CA ARG A 6 28.91 14.76 1.05
C ARG A 6 28.65 16.24 0.83
N CYS A 7 27.56 16.56 0.15
CA CYS A 7 27.27 17.89 -0.34
C CYS A 7 25.99 18.43 0.28
N VAL A 8 25.93 19.75 0.43
CA VAL A 8 24.71 20.49 0.77
C VAL A 8 24.40 21.42 -0.39
N TRP A 9 23.15 21.44 -0.88
CA TRP A 9 22.71 22.28 -2.00
C TRP A 9 21.29 22.82 -1.77
N HIS A 10 20.87 23.79 -2.58
CA HIS A 10 19.49 24.28 -2.57
C HIS A 10 18.65 23.60 -3.66
N GLU A 11 17.49 23.07 -3.29
CA GLU A 11 16.49 22.61 -4.26
C GLU A 11 15.31 23.59 -4.36
N GLY A 12 15.12 24.18 -5.55
CA GLY A 12 13.99 25.06 -5.86
C GLY A 12 14.17 26.51 -5.40
N ASN A 13 13.09 27.29 -5.46
CA ASN A 13 13.08 28.72 -5.10
C ASN A 13 13.00 28.96 -3.58
N ASP A 14 12.71 27.93 -2.79
CA ASP A 14 12.34 28.06 -1.36
C ASP A 14 13.53 27.92 -0.39
N GLN A 15 14.78 28.05 -0.86
CA GLN A 15 16.01 27.99 -0.05
C GLN A 15 16.16 26.73 0.83
N LEU A 16 15.41 25.65 0.55
CA LEU A 16 15.53 24.39 1.29
C LEU A 16 16.91 23.79 1.04
N GLU A 17 17.67 23.57 2.13
CA GLU A 17 18.98 22.92 2.11
C GLU A 17 18.81 21.41 2.15
N GLU A 18 19.26 20.74 1.10
CA GLU A 18 19.31 19.28 1.02
C GLU A 18 20.75 18.80 1.22
N GLU A 19 20.92 17.66 1.89
CA GLU A 19 22.24 17.08 2.17
C GLU A 19 22.30 15.60 1.82
N GLU A 20 23.24 15.23 0.94
CA GLU A 20 23.42 13.84 0.54
C GLU A 20 24.85 13.49 0.12
N THR A 21 25.14 12.19 0.03
CA THR A 21 26.41 11.67 -0.46
C THR A 21 26.31 11.30 -1.93
N LEU A 22 26.95 12.09 -2.78
CA LEU A 22 26.93 11.96 -4.23
C LEU A 22 28.25 11.40 -4.76
N LEU A 23 28.23 10.98 -6.02
CA LEU A 23 29.47 10.72 -6.75
C LEU A 23 30.21 12.03 -6.94
N GLY A 24 31.53 12.01 -6.74
CA GLY A 24 32.38 13.18 -6.93
C GLY A 24 32.29 13.76 -8.34
N THR A 25 32.00 12.93 -9.35
CA THR A 25 31.79 13.38 -10.73
C THR A 25 30.51 14.19 -10.91
N TRP A 26 29.57 14.14 -9.96
CA TRP A 26 28.31 14.90 -10.00
C TRP A 26 28.45 16.28 -9.36
N VAL A 27 29.61 16.57 -8.75
CA VAL A 27 29.86 17.79 -7.99
C VAL A 27 30.90 18.61 -8.73
N ASP A 28 30.51 19.81 -9.15
CA ASP A 28 31.40 20.78 -9.76
C ASP A 28 31.68 21.91 -8.77
N GLU A 29 32.76 21.74 -7.99
CA GLU A 29 33.16 22.70 -6.97
C GLU A 29 33.60 24.04 -7.58
N LYS A 30 34.15 24.03 -8.81
CA LYS A 30 34.60 25.26 -9.47
C LYS A 30 33.41 26.15 -9.85
N ASN A 31 32.35 25.52 -10.33
CA ASN A 31 31.14 26.22 -10.74
C ASN A 31 30.10 26.31 -9.62
N HIS A 32 30.42 25.85 -8.40
CA HIS A 32 29.48 25.75 -7.27
C HIS A 32 28.15 25.12 -7.67
N THR A 33 28.19 24.00 -8.39
CA THR A 33 26.98 23.30 -8.82
C THR A 33 27.05 21.81 -8.57
N ILE A 34 25.87 21.21 -8.41
CA ILE A 34 25.69 19.76 -8.49
C ILE A 34 24.83 19.40 -9.70
N ARG A 35 25.09 18.24 -10.28
CA ARG A 35 24.32 17.67 -11.40
C ARG A 35 23.46 16.52 -10.90
N TRP A 36 22.20 16.50 -11.33
CA TRP A 36 21.20 15.55 -10.86
C TRP A 36 20.41 14.90 -12.00
N PRO A 37 20.32 13.55 -12.04
CA PRO A 37 19.65 12.86 -13.13
C PRO A 37 18.14 13.12 -13.11
N THR A 38 17.58 13.48 -14.28
CA THR A 38 16.16 13.85 -14.44
C THR A 38 15.31 12.74 -15.03
N ARG A 39 15.88 11.92 -15.92
CA ARG A 39 15.17 10.85 -16.65
C ARG A 39 15.43 9.44 -16.12
N VAL A 40 16.33 9.32 -15.16
CA VAL A 40 16.75 8.04 -14.58
C VAL A 40 16.66 8.15 -13.07
N ASN A 41 16.16 7.09 -12.42
CA ASN A 41 16.13 6.99 -10.98
C ASN A 41 17.53 7.23 -10.40
N VAL A 42 17.64 8.16 -9.43
CA VAL A 42 18.91 8.60 -8.83
C VAL A 42 19.68 7.44 -8.19
N LEU A 43 18.99 6.53 -7.50
CA LEU A 43 19.60 5.34 -6.90
C LEU A 43 20.14 4.39 -7.97
N ARG A 44 19.45 4.28 -9.10
CA ARG A 44 19.91 3.51 -10.26
C ARG A 44 21.15 4.15 -10.89
N ALA A 45 21.15 5.47 -11.09
CA ALA A 45 22.31 6.21 -11.61
C ALA A 45 23.52 6.15 -10.66
N LEU A 46 23.30 6.20 -9.34
CA LEU A 46 24.32 5.99 -8.31
C LEU A 46 24.87 4.57 -8.30
N ARG A 47 24.01 3.55 -8.53
CA ARG A 47 24.41 2.13 -8.59
C ARG A 47 25.19 1.83 -9.86
N GLU A 48 24.72 2.35 -10.99
CA GLU A 48 25.37 2.22 -12.32
C GLU A 48 26.57 3.17 -12.48
N MET A 49 26.78 4.08 -11.51
CA MET A 49 27.85 5.07 -11.51
C MET A 49 27.93 5.90 -12.79
N ARG A 50 26.76 6.37 -13.27
CA ARG A 50 26.68 7.17 -14.49
C ARG A 50 27.34 8.54 -14.29
N ASP A 51 27.99 9.02 -15.35
CA ASP A 51 28.50 10.39 -15.39
C ASP A 51 27.38 11.38 -15.74
N PRO A 52 27.49 12.65 -15.31
CA PRO A 52 26.47 13.65 -15.60
C PRO A 52 26.29 13.89 -17.09
N GLU A 53 25.04 13.90 -17.55
CA GLU A 53 24.70 14.24 -18.92
C GLU A 53 24.24 15.70 -19.04
N PRO A 54 24.30 16.34 -20.23
CA PRO A 54 23.93 17.75 -20.40
C PRO A 54 22.49 18.09 -19.99
N HIS A 55 21.59 17.09 -20.03
CA HIS A 55 20.18 17.23 -19.71
C HIS A 55 19.87 17.01 -18.21
N TRP A 56 20.89 16.75 -17.39
CA TRP A 56 20.73 16.64 -15.94
C TRP A 56 20.42 18.00 -15.33
N LYS A 57 19.56 17.99 -14.30
CA LYS A 57 19.21 19.20 -13.55
C LYS A 57 20.45 19.68 -12.81
N THR A 58 20.59 20.99 -12.67
CA THR A 58 21.73 21.60 -11.99
C THR A 58 21.22 22.36 -10.78
N PHE A 59 21.85 22.16 -9.64
CA PHE A 59 21.53 22.89 -8.41
C PHE A 59 22.75 23.64 -7.90
N THR A 60 22.50 24.71 -7.14
CA THR A 60 23.56 25.51 -6.53
C THR A 60 24.13 24.77 -5.32
N LEU A 61 25.41 24.43 -5.39
CA LEU A 61 26.16 23.82 -4.29
C LEU A 61 26.47 24.87 -3.23
N ILE A 62 26.09 24.60 -1.99
CA ILE A 62 26.39 25.46 -0.84
C ILE A 62 27.77 25.11 -0.29
N LYS A 63 27.99 23.83 0.03
CA LYS A 63 29.26 23.35 0.60
C LYS A 63 29.46 21.85 0.43
N VAL A 64 30.72 21.44 0.40
CA VAL A 64 31.12 20.04 0.54
C VAL A 64 31.61 19.82 1.96
N LYS A 65 31.00 18.85 2.67
CA LYS A 65 31.35 18.51 4.05
C LYS A 65 32.50 17.52 4.14
N LEU A 66 32.57 16.55 3.22
CA LEU A 66 33.56 15.48 3.27
C LEU A 66 33.75 14.87 1.88
N TRP A 67 34.99 14.48 1.59
CA TRP A 67 35.33 13.57 0.48
C TRP A 67 35.73 12.21 1.03
N SER A 68 35.21 11.13 0.45
CA SER A 68 35.49 9.76 0.88
C SER A 68 35.69 8.83 -0.31
N LYS A 69 36.62 7.87 -0.18
CA LYS A 69 36.79 6.79 -1.15
C LYS A 69 35.77 5.65 -0.97
N VAL A 70 35.06 5.65 0.16
CA VAL A 70 34.03 4.66 0.52
C VAL A 70 32.67 5.34 0.48
N LYS A 71 31.69 4.70 -0.15
CA LYS A 71 30.29 5.13 -0.09
C LYS A 71 29.77 4.88 1.31
N THR A 72 29.84 5.87 2.19
CA THR A 72 29.25 5.78 3.52
C THR A 72 27.73 5.88 3.37
N PRO A 73 26.93 4.86 3.74
CA PRO A 73 25.49 4.93 3.61
C PRO A 73 24.87 5.91 4.62
N LEU A 74 23.79 6.57 4.21
CA LEU A 74 22.82 7.17 5.13
C LEU A 74 22.15 6.05 5.93
N SER A 75 22.58 5.84 7.18
CA SER A 75 21.77 5.32 8.27
C SER A 75 22.64 5.24 9.53
N GLY A 76 22.44 6.17 10.45
CA GLY A 76 22.78 5.97 11.86
C GLY A 76 21.77 5.02 12.51
N LYS A 77 21.66 3.78 12.04
CA LYS A 77 21.16 2.64 12.83
C LYS A 77 22.36 1.78 13.18
N SER A 78 23.07 2.17 14.24
CA SER A 78 24.08 1.29 14.83
C SER A 78 23.38 0.21 15.64
N ALA A 79 23.08 -0.90 14.97
CA ALA A 79 22.74 -2.15 15.62
C ALA A 79 23.91 -2.57 16.52
N SER A 80 23.58 -2.82 17.78
CA SER A 80 24.43 -3.39 18.80
C SER A 80 25.18 -4.61 18.28
N ARG A 81 26.51 -4.59 18.38
CA ARG A 81 27.31 -5.81 18.54
C ARG A 81 28.08 -5.63 19.85
N ILE A 82 27.60 -6.33 20.87
CA ILE A 82 28.36 -6.64 22.08
C ILE A 82 29.35 -7.73 21.67
N PRO A 83 30.66 -7.55 21.82
CA PRO A 83 31.57 -8.65 22.05
C PRO A 83 31.61 -8.87 23.57
N THR A 84 30.99 -9.95 24.03
CA THR A 84 31.31 -10.52 25.33
C THR A 84 32.72 -11.06 25.24
N ASP A 85 33.66 -10.45 25.95
CA ASP A 85 34.76 -11.23 26.48
C ASP A 85 35.13 -10.78 27.89
N ASN A 86 35.31 -11.82 28.67
CA ASN A 86 35.40 -11.90 30.10
C ASN A 86 36.88 -12.04 30.44
N GLU A 87 37.47 -11.07 31.14
CA GLU A 87 38.65 -11.34 31.96
C GLU A 87 38.58 -10.57 33.28
N ARG A 88 38.70 -11.37 34.36
CA ARG A 88 38.81 -10.98 35.75
C ARG A 88 40.28 -10.68 36.08
N ASN A 89 40.53 -9.64 36.87
CA ASN A 89 41.52 -9.64 37.98
C ASN A 89 41.39 -8.31 38.74
N VAL A 90 40.78 -8.26 39.93
CA VAL A 90 41.29 -8.62 41.28
C VAL A 90 42.33 -7.61 41.84
N THR A 91 41.79 -6.76 42.74
CA THR A 91 42.34 -6.11 43.95
C THR A 91 43.75 -5.52 43.97
N HIS A 92 43.86 -4.28 44.48
CA HIS A 92 44.47 -3.94 45.78
C HIS A 92 44.23 -2.45 46.14
N SER A 93 43.68 -2.21 47.33
CA SER A 93 43.92 -1.02 48.17
C SER A 93 44.98 -1.42 49.20
N PRO A 94 45.81 -0.52 49.79
CA PRO A 94 45.31 0.60 50.59
C PRO A 94 46.21 1.87 50.71
N ALA A 95 45.58 2.91 51.28
CA ALA A 95 46.13 3.97 52.17
C ALA A 95 47.26 4.91 51.69
N GLY A 96 47.01 6.23 51.79
CA GLY A 96 48.07 7.24 51.76
C GLY A 96 47.56 8.68 51.66
N SER A 97 47.75 9.43 52.74
CA SER A 97 47.48 10.85 52.98
C SER A 97 47.56 11.85 51.82
N SER A 98 46.55 12.73 51.82
CA SER A 98 46.59 14.20 51.75
C SER A 98 47.78 14.93 51.10
N SER A 99 47.38 15.87 50.25
CA SER A 99 48.05 17.12 49.84
C SER A 99 48.68 17.11 48.46
N TRP A 100 47.88 17.47 47.45
CA TRP A 100 48.35 18.20 46.29
C TRP A 100 47.43 19.39 46.00
N LEU A 101 48.06 20.55 46.08
CA LEU A 101 47.64 21.87 45.68
C LEU A 101 47.18 21.90 44.21
N LEU A 102 46.21 22.77 43.91
CA LEU A 102 45.79 23.25 42.58
C LEU A 102 45.64 22.17 41.48
N SER A 103 44.47 21.51 41.42
CA SER A 103 44.03 20.87 40.17
C SER A 103 43.11 21.83 39.39
N LYS A 104 43.57 22.22 38.20
CA LYS A 104 42.84 22.94 37.15
C LYS A 104 41.40 22.41 36.99
N PRO A 105 40.41 23.24 36.61
CA PRO A 105 39.04 22.78 36.37
C PRO A 105 39.06 21.64 35.36
N ASN A 106 38.62 20.48 35.84
CA ASN A 106 38.60 19.24 35.11
C ASN A 106 37.71 19.43 33.88
N LYS A 107 38.29 19.29 32.67
CA LYS A 107 37.54 19.37 31.41
C LYS A 107 36.47 18.29 31.43
N SER A 108 35.22 18.75 31.51
CA SER A 108 33.93 18.06 31.41
C SER A 108 33.95 16.52 31.56
N LYS A 109 33.23 16.03 32.57
CA LYS A 109 32.73 14.64 32.73
C LYS A 109 31.89 14.12 31.55
N PHE A 110 31.75 14.90 30.47
CA PHE A 110 30.95 14.57 29.31
C PHE A 110 31.85 14.53 28.07
N PRO A 111 31.73 13.48 27.23
CA PRO A 111 32.64 13.22 26.11
C PRO A 111 32.48 14.21 24.93
N LEU A 112 31.69 15.28 25.07
CA LEU A 112 31.46 16.30 24.05
C LEU A 112 31.39 17.68 24.71
N GLN A 113 31.92 18.73 24.03
CA GLN A 113 31.72 20.12 24.45
C GLN A 113 30.22 20.42 24.61
N GLU A 114 29.87 21.19 25.64
CA GLU A 114 28.49 21.51 26.02
C GLU A 114 27.63 21.94 24.81
N ALA A 115 28.17 22.77 23.92
CA ALA A 115 27.49 23.18 22.68
C ALA A 115 27.17 22.00 21.76
N ASN A 116 28.12 21.08 21.53
CA ASN A 116 27.90 19.89 20.69
C ASN A 116 26.86 18.95 21.31
N TYR A 117 26.85 18.85 22.63
CA TYR A 117 25.82 18.08 23.35
C TYR A 117 24.45 18.73 23.22
N GLN A 118 24.36 20.06 23.37
CA GLN A 118 23.13 20.82 23.18
C GLN A 118 22.61 20.70 21.75
N TYR A 119 23.46 20.88 20.73
CA TYR A 119 23.07 20.67 19.33
C TYR A 119 22.58 19.25 19.08
N ARG A 120 23.29 18.23 19.59
CA ARG A 120 22.87 16.83 19.43
C ARG A 120 21.54 16.54 20.11
N THR A 121 21.33 17.10 21.30
CA THR A 121 20.07 16.95 22.05
C THR A 121 18.93 17.65 21.31
N ILE A 122 19.12 18.87 20.84
CA ILE A 122 18.12 19.60 20.04
C ILE A 122 17.81 18.86 18.74
N SER A 123 18.82 18.38 18.01
CA SER A 123 18.61 17.59 16.80
C SER A 123 17.82 16.32 17.08
N LEU A 124 18.12 15.59 18.15
CA LEU A 124 17.35 14.41 18.56
C LEU A 124 15.90 14.78 18.93
N LEU A 125 15.69 15.89 19.64
CA LEU A 125 14.35 16.36 20.00
C LEU A 125 13.54 16.79 18.77
N VAL A 126 14.17 17.42 17.78
CA VAL A 126 13.55 17.77 16.50
C VAL A 126 13.22 16.51 15.71
N GLU A 127 14.14 15.54 15.64
CA GLU A 127 13.89 14.25 14.97
C GLU A 127 12.73 13.49 15.63
N ILE A 128 12.65 13.49 16.97
CA ILE A 128 11.51 12.93 17.71
C ILE A 128 10.23 13.70 17.35
N LEU A 129 10.25 15.03 17.36
CA LEU A 129 9.08 15.85 17.01
C LEU A 129 8.63 15.62 15.56
N GLU A 130 9.55 15.51 14.62
CA GLU A 130 9.25 15.19 13.22
C GLU A 130 8.70 13.77 13.07
N THR A 131 9.24 12.83 13.82
CA THR A 131 8.75 11.44 13.84
C THR A 131 7.34 11.39 14.40
N LEU A 132 7.07 12.10 15.50
CA LEU A 132 5.75 12.22 16.08
C LEU A 132 4.78 12.95 15.13
N LYS A 133 5.24 13.98 14.41
CA LYS A 133 4.44 14.64 13.36
C LYS A 133 4.16 13.69 12.19
N LYS A 134 5.14 12.92 11.71
CA LYS A 134 4.93 11.90 10.66
C LYS A 134 3.92 10.85 11.10
N MET A 135 3.98 10.43 12.37
CA MET A 135 3.01 9.52 12.98
C MET A 135 1.62 10.18 13.14
N SER A 136 1.54 11.46 13.48
CA SER A 136 0.26 12.18 13.69
C SER A 136 -0.39 12.65 12.39
N THR A 137 0.36 12.78 11.29
CA THR A 137 -0.11 13.35 10.01
C THR A 137 -0.44 12.29 8.96
N GLY A 138 -0.39 10.99 9.29
CA GLY A 138 -0.91 9.91 8.43
C GLY A 138 -0.22 9.75 7.07
N MET A 139 0.95 10.37 6.84
CA MET A 139 1.73 10.19 5.63
C MET A 139 2.50 8.86 5.71
N ASP A 140 1.92 7.85 5.06
CA ASP A 140 2.56 6.68 4.45
C ASP A 140 3.64 5.97 5.27
N VAL A 141 3.23 5.36 6.38
CA VAL A 141 3.74 4.02 6.66
C VAL A 141 3.09 3.11 5.62
N GLU A 142 3.89 2.43 4.81
CA GLU A 142 3.49 1.30 3.93
C GLU A 142 2.97 0.10 4.75
N GLY A 143 2.12 0.36 5.74
CA GLY A 143 1.28 -0.67 6.33
C GLY A 143 0.12 -0.91 5.37
N ASP A 144 -0.04 -2.15 4.93
CA ASP A 144 -1.33 -2.59 4.40
C ASP A 144 -2.34 -2.38 5.54
N GLU A 145 -3.21 -1.37 5.40
CA GLU A 145 -4.37 -1.22 6.28
C GLU A 145 -5.28 -2.41 6.07
N ASP A 146 -5.20 -3.37 6.98
CA ASP A 146 -5.95 -4.61 6.87
C ASP A 146 -7.44 -4.30 7.04
N VAL A 147 -8.24 -4.76 6.09
CA VAL A 147 -9.69 -4.52 6.11
C VAL A 147 -10.28 -5.50 7.12
N GLN A 148 -10.71 -4.97 8.27
CA GLN A 148 -11.49 -5.71 9.25
C GLN A 148 -12.91 -5.91 8.72
N VAL A 149 -13.44 -7.12 8.90
CA VAL A 149 -14.80 -7.48 8.52
C VAL A 149 -15.78 -6.83 9.49
N CYS A 150 -16.69 -5.99 9.00
CA CYS A 150 -17.76 -5.39 9.81
C CYS A 150 -18.81 -6.44 10.21
N GLY A 151 -19.00 -6.63 11.51
CA GLY A 151 -19.99 -7.50 12.14
C GLY A 151 -21.31 -6.80 12.44
N SER A 152 -21.28 -5.48 12.69
CA SER A 152 -22.45 -4.69 13.09
C SER A 152 -22.68 -3.46 12.20
N PHE A 153 -23.82 -2.81 12.37
CA PHE A 153 -24.15 -1.58 11.65
C PHE A 153 -23.32 -0.39 12.12
N GLU A 154 -23.00 -0.33 13.41
CA GLU A 154 -22.16 0.69 14.03
C GLU A 154 -20.74 0.63 13.46
N GLU A 155 -20.16 -0.58 13.36
CA GLU A 155 -18.85 -0.78 12.74
C GLU A 155 -18.84 -0.37 11.26
N LEU A 156 -19.95 -0.60 10.55
CA LEU A 156 -20.08 -0.20 9.15
C LEU A 156 -20.25 1.33 8.99
N ASP A 157 -20.94 1.99 9.92
CA ASP A 157 -21.08 3.44 9.98
C ASP A 157 -19.73 4.12 10.31
N GLU A 158 -18.95 3.55 11.25
CA GLU A 158 -17.59 3.98 11.54
C GLU A 158 -16.67 3.80 10.32
N PHE A 159 -16.79 2.68 9.63
CA PHE A 159 -16.02 2.42 8.41
C PHE A 159 -16.36 3.43 7.30
N GLU A 160 -17.64 3.74 7.10
CA GLU A 160 -18.10 4.79 6.17
C GLU A 160 -17.51 6.17 6.52
N SER A 161 -17.38 6.49 7.83
CA SER A 161 -16.71 7.69 8.30
C SER A 161 -15.21 7.69 7.96
N ILE A 162 -14.51 6.57 8.19
CA ILE A 162 -13.08 6.41 7.85
C ILE A 162 -12.84 6.62 6.34
N LEU A 163 -13.74 6.12 5.48
CA LEU A 163 -13.65 6.28 4.03
C LEU A 163 -13.82 7.73 3.56
N SER A 164 -14.25 8.65 4.42
CA SER A 164 -14.25 10.09 4.12
C SER A 164 -12.82 10.63 3.93
N GLN A 165 -11.84 9.97 4.54
CA GLN A 165 -10.43 10.33 4.39
C GLN A 165 -9.85 9.69 3.13
N ASN A 166 -9.49 10.51 2.14
CA ASN A 166 -9.03 10.04 0.82
C ASN A 166 -7.75 9.18 0.90
N THR A 167 -6.91 9.41 1.92
CA THR A 167 -5.72 8.60 2.21
C THR A 167 -6.09 7.15 2.56
N HIS A 168 -6.98 6.95 3.53
CA HIS A 168 -7.47 5.64 3.95
C HIS A 168 -8.23 4.94 2.83
N ARG A 169 -9.13 5.66 2.13
CA ARG A 169 -9.86 5.11 0.99
C ARG A 169 -8.92 4.52 -0.06
N LYS A 170 -7.84 5.22 -0.42
CA LYS A 170 -6.86 4.72 -1.41
C LYS A 170 -6.11 3.48 -0.93
N LYS A 171 -5.70 3.43 0.34
CA LYS A 171 -5.01 2.26 0.91
C LYS A 171 -5.93 1.04 0.94
N ILE A 172 -7.16 1.22 1.42
CA ILE A 172 -8.18 0.17 1.45
C ILE A 172 -8.51 -0.29 0.03
N LEU A 173 -8.69 0.64 -0.93
CA LEU A 173 -8.94 0.31 -2.33
C LEU A 173 -7.81 -0.53 -2.93
N LYS A 174 -6.55 -0.17 -2.64
CA LYS A 174 -5.37 -0.96 -3.06
C LYS A 174 -5.37 -2.37 -2.46
N ASN A 175 -5.92 -2.56 -1.26
CA ASN A 175 -6.04 -3.87 -0.64
C ASN A 175 -7.20 -4.68 -1.20
N LEU A 176 -8.34 -4.04 -1.45
CA LEU A 176 -9.50 -4.69 -2.05
C LEU A 176 -9.30 -5.04 -3.52
N SER A 177 -8.52 -4.25 -4.28
CA SER A 177 -8.21 -4.58 -5.68
C SER A 177 -7.34 -5.84 -5.82
N LYS A 178 -6.59 -6.23 -4.78
CA LYS A 178 -5.89 -7.52 -4.74
C LYS A 178 -6.86 -8.71 -4.71
N ILE A 179 -8.12 -8.50 -4.33
CA ILE A 179 -9.14 -9.55 -4.29
C ILE A 179 -9.64 -9.78 -5.72
N GLY A 180 -9.38 -10.97 -6.24
CA GLY A 180 -9.79 -11.37 -7.58
C GLY A 180 -11.03 -12.25 -7.62
N GLY A 181 -11.36 -12.65 -8.84
CA GLY A 181 -12.37 -13.64 -9.21
C GLY A 181 -12.30 -13.82 -10.73
N GLN A 182 -12.65 -15.01 -11.25
CA GLN A 182 -12.61 -15.22 -12.71
C GLN A 182 -13.65 -14.34 -13.42
N GLN A 183 -14.76 -14.10 -12.74
CA GLN A 183 -15.88 -13.27 -13.20
C GLN A 183 -16.14 -12.14 -12.22
N PHE A 184 -16.74 -11.05 -12.69
CA PHE A 184 -16.97 -9.87 -11.86
C PHE A 184 -17.95 -10.16 -10.72
N GLU A 185 -18.87 -11.10 -10.91
CA GLU A 185 -19.78 -11.62 -9.91
C GLU A 185 -19.04 -12.24 -8.72
N GLU A 186 -18.04 -13.07 -9.01
CA GLU A 186 -17.23 -13.72 -8.00
C GLU A 186 -16.37 -12.70 -7.25
N ASN A 187 -15.73 -11.80 -7.98
CA ASN A 187 -14.94 -10.71 -7.38
C ASN A 187 -15.82 -9.84 -6.47
N THR A 188 -16.98 -9.38 -6.94
CA THR A 188 -17.94 -8.57 -6.15
C THR A 188 -18.31 -9.28 -4.85
N ARG A 189 -18.60 -10.59 -4.91
CA ARG A 189 -18.92 -11.39 -3.71
C ARG A 189 -17.73 -11.47 -2.75
N ASN A 190 -16.52 -11.67 -3.26
CA ASN A 190 -15.31 -11.79 -2.44
C ASN A 190 -14.97 -10.48 -1.74
N VAL A 191 -15.07 -9.35 -2.46
CA VAL A 191 -14.89 -8.01 -1.88
C VAL A 191 -15.91 -7.74 -0.79
N MET A 192 -17.20 -8.02 -1.02
CA MET A 192 -18.25 -7.85 -0.01
C MET A 192 -18.02 -8.71 1.23
N ARG A 193 -17.52 -9.95 1.07
CA ARG A 193 -17.19 -10.85 2.20
C ARG A 193 -15.97 -10.41 2.99
N LYS A 194 -15.03 -9.69 2.37
CA LYS A 194 -13.89 -9.08 3.09
C LYS A 194 -14.33 -7.86 3.89
N LEU A 195 -15.38 -7.17 3.46
CA LEU A 195 -15.90 -5.97 4.12
C LEU A 195 -16.92 -6.26 5.22
N MET A 196 -17.81 -7.24 5.02
CA MET A 196 -18.96 -7.44 5.90
C MET A 196 -19.19 -8.91 6.21
N SER A 197 -19.67 -9.18 7.42
CA SER A 197 -20.07 -10.51 7.84
C SER A 197 -21.35 -10.97 7.12
N ASN A 198 -21.55 -12.28 7.02
CA ASN A 198 -22.79 -12.86 6.48
C ASN A 198 -24.01 -12.44 7.32
N GLY A 199 -23.84 -12.34 8.63
CA GLY A 199 -24.86 -11.86 9.56
C GLY A 199 -25.29 -10.42 9.25
N LEU A 200 -24.33 -9.51 9.07
CA LEU A 200 -24.61 -8.12 8.70
C LEU A 200 -25.29 -8.03 7.33
N MET A 201 -24.73 -8.71 6.31
CA MET A 201 -25.31 -8.74 4.95
C MET A 201 -26.75 -9.27 4.92
N SER A 202 -27.10 -10.21 5.81
CA SER A 202 -28.45 -10.79 5.88
C SER A 202 -29.53 -9.78 6.35
N GLN A 203 -29.11 -8.77 7.10
CA GLN A 203 -29.95 -7.73 7.70
C GLN A 203 -30.19 -6.55 6.76
N MET A 204 -29.55 -6.55 5.58
CA MET A 204 -29.65 -5.48 4.59
C MET A 204 -30.34 -5.93 3.30
N ASN A 205 -30.78 -4.95 2.52
CA ASN A 205 -31.08 -5.10 1.11
C ASN A 205 -30.71 -3.81 0.38
N LYS A 206 -30.80 -3.83 -0.96
CA LYS A 206 -30.44 -2.68 -1.77
C LYS A 206 -31.23 -1.42 -1.38
N ASP A 207 -32.55 -1.55 -1.19
CA ASP A 207 -33.49 -0.41 -1.10
C ASP A 207 -34.10 -0.14 0.30
N GLY A 208 -33.78 -0.92 1.32
CA GLY A 208 -34.30 -0.74 2.70
C GLY A 208 -35.66 -1.36 2.99
N GLN A 209 -36.20 -2.21 2.10
CA GLN A 209 -37.56 -2.72 2.23
C GLN A 209 -37.69 -3.84 3.29
N ARG A 210 -38.90 -4.01 3.84
CA ARG A 210 -39.26 -5.10 4.79
C ARG A 210 -38.46 -5.08 6.10
N GLY A 211 -38.26 -3.89 6.66
CA GLY A 211 -37.57 -3.70 7.95
C GLY A 211 -36.06 -4.00 7.90
N LYS A 212 -35.46 -3.97 6.71
CA LYS A 212 -34.02 -4.16 6.50
C LYS A 212 -33.34 -2.82 6.26
N ARG A 213 -32.08 -2.69 6.66
CA ARG A 213 -31.32 -1.46 6.38
C ARG A 213 -31.02 -1.35 4.89
N ARG A 214 -31.10 -0.13 4.35
CA ARG A 214 -30.80 0.18 2.96
C ARG A 214 -29.28 0.23 2.78
N PHE A 215 -28.75 -0.65 1.95
CA PHE A 215 -27.31 -0.72 1.69
C PHE A 215 -26.80 0.48 0.89
N LEU A 216 -27.65 1.07 0.04
CA LEU A 216 -27.28 2.26 -0.73
C LEU A 216 -27.08 3.53 0.12
N ASP A 217 -27.44 3.52 1.40
CA ASP A 217 -27.18 4.66 2.29
C ASP A 217 -25.68 4.77 2.64
N PHE A 218 -24.89 3.71 2.41
CA PHE A 218 -23.43 3.70 2.60
C PHE A 218 -22.72 4.00 1.27
N GLU A 219 -22.85 5.24 0.81
CA GLU A 219 -22.40 5.64 -0.53
C GLU A 219 -20.91 5.37 -0.75
N ARG A 220 -20.03 5.67 0.22
CA ARG A 220 -18.59 5.49 0.04
C ARG A 220 -18.20 4.01 0.04
N VAL A 221 -18.84 3.18 0.87
CA VAL A 221 -18.66 1.72 0.81
C VAL A 221 -19.10 1.17 -0.55
N VAL A 222 -20.26 1.61 -1.05
CA VAL A 222 -20.80 1.18 -2.35
C VAL A 222 -19.87 1.56 -3.49
N GLU A 223 -19.35 2.79 -3.50
CA GLU A 223 -18.37 3.25 -4.48
C GLU A 223 -17.04 2.49 -4.37
N LEU A 224 -16.54 2.28 -3.16
CA LEU A 224 -15.30 1.54 -2.92
C LEU A 224 -15.37 0.13 -3.50
N ILE A 225 -16.50 -0.56 -3.34
CA ILE A 225 -16.72 -1.89 -3.93
C ILE A 225 -16.73 -1.81 -5.46
N LYS A 226 -17.41 -0.81 -6.04
CA LYS A 226 -17.43 -0.60 -7.49
C LYS A 226 -16.01 -0.38 -8.02
N ASP A 227 -15.26 0.54 -7.40
CA ASP A 227 -13.89 0.87 -7.79
C ASP A 227 -12.98 -0.36 -7.73
N ALA A 228 -13.04 -1.12 -6.62
CA ALA A 228 -12.23 -2.32 -6.43
C ALA A 228 -12.50 -3.38 -7.51
N VAL A 229 -13.77 -3.59 -7.88
CA VAL A 229 -14.14 -4.56 -8.91
C VAL A 229 -13.71 -4.07 -10.29
N LEU A 230 -14.00 -2.81 -10.64
CA LEU A 230 -13.72 -2.27 -11.97
C LEU A 230 -12.21 -2.23 -12.30
N ILE A 231 -11.34 -2.05 -11.29
CA ILE A 231 -9.89 -2.15 -11.47
C ILE A 231 -9.47 -3.52 -12.03
N ASN A 232 -10.15 -4.60 -11.63
CA ASN A 232 -9.83 -5.97 -12.06
C ASN A 232 -10.48 -6.36 -13.40
N PHE A 233 -11.38 -5.52 -13.92
CA PHE A 233 -12.07 -5.73 -15.19
C PHE A 233 -11.92 -4.50 -16.09
N PRO A 234 -10.70 -4.23 -16.59
CA PRO A 234 -10.44 -3.06 -17.44
C PRO A 234 -11.26 -3.11 -18.73
N PRO A 235 -11.49 -1.95 -19.37
CA PRO A 235 -12.21 -1.87 -20.63
C PRO A 235 -11.53 -2.70 -21.73
N SER A 236 -12.33 -3.13 -22.70
CA SER A 236 -11.85 -3.87 -23.87
C SER A 236 -10.96 -2.97 -24.75
N SER A 237 -10.26 -3.56 -25.72
CA SER A 237 -9.41 -2.84 -26.70
C SER A 237 -10.13 -1.69 -27.39
N ASP A 238 -11.44 -1.83 -27.57
CA ASP A 238 -12.30 -0.90 -28.30
C ASP A 238 -12.83 0.24 -27.40
N GLY A 239 -12.33 0.33 -26.16
CA GLY A 239 -12.74 1.33 -25.18
C GLY A 239 -14.09 1.04 -24.52
N THR A 240 -14.75 -0.06 -24.90
CA THR A 240 -16.03 -0.46 -24.31
C THR A 240 -15.82 -1.08 -22.92
N PRO A 241 -16.55 -0.61 -21.88
CA PRO A 241 -16.44 -1.17 -20.54
C PRO A 241 -17.01 -2.59 -20.53
N LYS A 242 -16.15 -3.57 -20.23
CA LYS A 242 -16.57 -4.99 -20.09
C LYS A 242 -17.57 -5.17 -18.95
N VAL A 243 -17.40 -4.39 -17.89
CA VAL A 243 -18.26 -4.35 -16.71
C VAL A 243 -18.54 -2.89 -16.36
N THR A 244 -19.79 -2.58 -16.06
CA THR A 244 -20.23 -1.25 -15.64
C THR A 244 -20.51 -1.22 -14.14
N GLY A 245 -20.37 -0.04 -13.52
CA GLY A 245 -20.71 0.13 -12.09
C GLY A 245 -22.17 -0.25 -11.77
N ALA A 246 -23.09 -0.08 -12.72
CA ALA A 246 -24.49 -0.49 -12.58
C ALA A 246 -24.67 -2.01 -12.52
N GLN A 247 -23.90 -2.77 -13.31
CA GLN A 247 -23.88 -4.24 -13.25
C GLN A 247 -23.34 -4.73 -11.90
N VAL A 248 -22.25 -4.13 -11.42
CA VAL A 248 -21.70 -4.44 -10.08
C VAL A 248 -22.74 -4.15 -9.01
N GLU A 249 -23.40 -2.99 -9.04
CA GLU A 249 -24.43 -2.64 -8.07
C GLU A 249 -25.65 -3.56 -8.07
N LYS A 250 -26.12 -3.94 -9.27
CA LYS A 250 -27.18 -4.95 -9.40
C LYS A 250 -26.74 -6.27 -8.74
N TYR A 251 -25.50 -6.67 -8.95
CA TYR A 251 -24.97 -7.91 -8.37
C TYR A 251 -24.76 -7.81 -6.85
N MET A 252 -24.34 -6.67 -6.31
CA MET A 252 -24.29 -6.42 -4.86
C MET A 252 -25.65 -6.70 -4.20
N GLY A 253 -26.74 -6.23 -4.82
CA GLY A 253 -28.10 -6.55 -4.36
C GLY A 253 -28.42 -8.06 -4.37
N MET A 254 -27.92 -8.80 -5.36
CA MET A 254 -28.06 -10.26 -5.42
C MET A 254 -27.26 -10.97 -4.33
N VAL A 255 -26.05 -10.48 -4.00
CA VAL A 255 -25.23 -11.00 -2.89
C VAL A 255 -25.97 -10.84 -1.56
N LEU A 256 -26.50 -9.65 -1.28
CA LEU A 256 -27.30 -9.41 -0.07
C LEU A 256 -28.55 -10.29 -0.02
N LYS A 257 -29.23 -10.49 -1.16
CA LYS A 257 -30.42 -11.35 -1.26
C LYS A 257 -30.12 -12.82 -0.98
N ARG A 258 -28.89 -13.28 -1.23
CA ARG A 258 -28.44 -14.67 -1.07
C ARG A 258 -27.44 -14.86 0.09
N ALA A 259 -27.39 -13.90 1.03
CA ALA A 259 -26.52 -14.01 2.19
C ALA A 259 -26.85 -15.29 3.00
N PRO A 260 -25.86 -16.08 3.45
CA PRO A 260 -26.07 -17.39 4.08
C PRO A 260 -27.04 -17.38 5.28
N ASP A 261 -26.95 -16.36 6.14
CA ASP A 261 -27.75 -16.29 7.38
C ASP A 261 -29.14 -15.65 7.18
N ARG A 262 -29.55 -15.43 5.92
CA ARG A 262 -30.79 -14.72 5.58
C ARG A 262 -32.02 -15.62 5.70
N LYS A 263 -32.81 -15.40 6.75
CA LYS A 263 -34.17 -15.95 6.85
C LYS A 263 -35.06 -15.40 5.71
N GLY A 264 -35.69 -16.29 4.95
CA GLY A 264 -36.58 -15.95 3.84
C GLY A 264 -35.89 -15.45 2.56
N GLY A 265 -34.58 -15.72 2.39
CA GLY A 265 -33.86 -15.48 1.15
C GLY A 265 -34.24 -16.47 0.04
N ALA A 266 -33.88 -16.19 -1.21
CA ALA A 266 -34.22 -17.01 -2.38
C ALA A 266 -33.46 -18.36 -2.47
N GLY A 267 -33.00 -18.91 -1.34
CA GLY A 267 -32.14 -20.09 -1.30
C GLY A 267 -30.78 -19.85 -1.95
N ARG A 268 -29.78 -20.65 -1.54
CA ARG A 268 -28.57 -20.85 -2.35
C ARG A 268 -28.99 -21.81 -3.47
N PRO A 269 -28.80 -21.49 -4.77
CA PRO A 269 -28.91 -22.54 -5.78
C PRO A 269 -27.88 -23.62 -5.42
N GLU A 270 -28.36 -24.85 -5.29
CA GLU A 270 -27.53 -26.03 -5.04
C GLU A 270 -26.42 -26.06 -6.10
N LYS A 271 -25.18 -26.31 -5.70
CA LYS A 271 -24.09 -26.49 -6.67
C LYS A 271 -24.46 -27.75 -7.46
N VAL A 272 -24.83 -27.58 -8.73
CA VAL A 272 -24.86 -28.70 -9.66
C VAL A 272 -23.39 -29.02 -9.94
N ASP A 273 -22.90 -30.07 -9.29
CA ASP A 273 -21.57 -30.62 -9.54
C ASP A 273 -21.57 -31.20 -10.97
N PHE A 274 -21.06 -30.43 -11.92
CA PHE A 274 -20.73 -30.94 -13.25
C PHE A 274 -19.44 -31.75 -13.17
N GLU A 275 -19.54 -32.99 -12.69
CA GLU A 275 -18.55 -34.00 -12.99
C GLU A 275 -19.07 -34.92 -14.11
N LYS A 276 -18.32 -34.91 -15.20
CA LYS A 276 -18.18 -35.96 -16.24
C LYS A 276 -19.40 -36.22 -17.12
N GLU A 277 -19.31 -35.74 -18.36
CA GLU A 277 -19.30 -36.60 -19.55
C GLU A 277 -19.11 -35.74 -20.80
N ASN A 278 -17.98 -35.93 -21.49
CA ASN A 278 -17.93 -36.01 -22.96
C ASN A 278 -16.52 -36.40 -23.38
N VAL A 279 -16.26 -37.70 -23.31
CA VAL A 279 -15.49 -38.38 -24.35
C VAL A 279 -16.53 -38.71 -25.42
N SER A 280 -16.44 -38.07 -26.58
CA SER A 280 -17.16 -38.51 -27.78
C SER A 280 -16.16 -38.70 -28.91
N ASP A 281 -15.62 -39.92 -28.96
CA ASP A 281 -15.15 -40.49 -30.21
C ASP A 281 -16.34 -41.00 -31.04
N GLN A 282 -16.08 -41.03 -32.33
CA GLN A 282 -16.99 -41.10 -33.48
C GLN A 282 -17.72 -42.45 -33.66
N ASN A 283 -18.59 -42.44 -34.68
CA ASN A 283 -19.30 -43.54 -35.35
C ASN A 283 -20.61 -44.00 -34.68
N THR A 284 -21.75 -43.94 -35.35
CA THR A 284 -21.98 -44.59 -36.65
C THR A 284 -23.17 -43.97 -37.38
N SER A 285 -23.04 -43.93 -38.71
CA SER A 285 -24.11 -43.70 -39.66
C SER A 285 -25.07 -44.89 -39.74
N ASP A 286 -26.22 -44.58 -40.34
CA ASP A 286 -26.99 -45.42 -41.27
C ASP A 286 -28.35 -46.03 -40.84
N GLN A 287 -29.34 -45.54 -41.60
CA GLN A 287 -30.42 -46.25 -42.30
C GLN A 287 -31.85 -46.27 -41.72
N ASN A 288 -32.72 -45.65 -42.55
CA ASN A 288 -34.05 -46.10 -43.00
C ASN A 288 -35.16 -46.28 -41.96
N ALA A 289 -36.44 -46.15 -42.27
CA ALA A 289 -37.23 -45.54 -43.33
C ALA A 289 -38.69 -45.83 -42.89
N ASP A 290 -39.60 -44.99 -43.37
CA ASP A 290 -40.97 -45.34 -43.73
C ASP A 290 -42.13 -45.15 -42.72
N SER A 291 -43.15 -44.50 -43.29
CA SER A 291 -44.59 -44.48 -43.03
C SER A 291 -45.11 -44.32 -41.59
N GLU A 292 -45.93 -43.28 -41.34
CA GLU A 292 -47.37 -43.40 -41.58
C GLU A 292 -48.09 -42.03 -41.54
N VAL A 293 -48.91 -41.80 -42.55
CA VAL A 293 -49.79 -40.65 -42.73
C VAL A 293 -51.12 -40.94 -42.02
N LYS A 294 -51.63 -40.01 -41.20
CA LYS A 294 -53.08 -39.82 -41.04
C LYS A 294 -53.43 -38.33 -40.85
N LYS A 295 -54.11 -37.83 -41.87
CA LYS A 295 -54.92 -36.60 -41.90
C LYS A 295 -55.99 -36.63 -40.79
N VAL A 296 -56.23 -35.50 -40.14
CA VAL A 296 -57.59 -34.96 -39.96
C VAL A 296 -57.53 -33.44 -40.12
N VAL A 297 -58.39 -32.96 -41.01
CA VAL A 297 -58.68 -31.57 -41.40
C VAL A 297 -59.78 -31.02 -40.50
N PHE A 298 -59.76 -29.71 -40.23
CA PHE A 298 -60.86 -28.72 -40.18
C PHE A 298 -60.37 -27.55 -39.30
N ASP A 299 -59.92 -26.42 -39.84
CA ASP A 299 -60.55 -25.38 -40.68
C ASP A 299 -61.38 -24.36 -39.87
N GLU A 300 -61.07 -23.10 -40.17
CA GLU A 300 -61.67 -21.77 -39.94
C GLU A 300 -62.90 -21.66 -39.01
N SER A 301 -63.05 -20.63 -38.19
CA SER A 301 -63.23 -19.25 -38.66
C SER A 301 -63.33 -18.25 -37.49
N GLU A 302 -62.81 -17.04 -37.73
CA GLU A 302 -63.30 -15.70 -37.39
C GLU A 302 -64.26 -15.49 -36.19
N GLU A 303 -63.85 -14.63 -35.24
CA GLU A 303 -64.35 -13.24 -35.08
C GLU A 303 -63.39 -12.41 -34.21
#